data_AF-A0A3M7TFV5-F1
#
_entry.id   AF-A0A3M7TFV5-F1
#
_cell.length_a   1.000
_cell.length_b   1.000
_cell.length_c   1.000
_cell.angle_alpha   90.00
_cell.angle_beta   90.00
_cell.angle_gamma   90.00
#
_symmetry.space_group_name_H-M   'P 1'
#
loop_
_entity.id
_entity.type
_entity.pdbx_description
1 polymer ?
#
loop_
_entity_poly.entity_id
_entity_poly.type
_entity_poly.pdbx_seq_one_letter_code
_entity_poly.pdbx_strand_id
1 'polypeptide(L)'
;MRKTIIYSALLIFIINCSNKNKNSLMENTDTNNTDSILLDKPDTTKIIIDTASAFNKLQIEEFKKNVINKGDPDSFVKLIIHYGNLSDYKELYKYALIMANQYNSGDGYSMVFESIIAMNNNDEYYDITDLAKINEKAKVEALKYLEKGAKLNDINCMSKLQEIYRNGIGVEKNVKKADELEKKIEEM
;
A
#
# COMPACT_ATOMS: atom_id res chain seq x y z
N MET A 1 -14.05 -24.74 -13.15
CA MET A 1 -12.58 -24.81 -13.14
C MET A 1 -12.01 -23.41 -12.95
N ARG A 2 -11.12 -23.27 -11.96
CA ARG A 2 -10.66 -22.05 -11.29
C ARG A 2 -9.93 -21.04 -12.22
N LYS A 3 -10.25 -19.75 -12.08
CA LYS A 3 -9.43 -18.61 -12.55
C LYS A 3 -9.42 -17.47 -11.51
N THR A 4 -8.84 -17.67 -10.33
CA THR A 4 -8.67 -16.55 -9.36
C THR A 4 -7.51 -16.70 -8.35
N ILE A 5 -6.39 -17.36 -8.70
CA ILE A 5 -5.22 -17.46 -7.80
C ILE A 5 -3.91 -17.12 -8.52
N ILE A 6 -3.86 -15.99 -9.25
CA ILE A 6 -2.63 -15.62 -10.00
C ILE A 6 -1.98 -14.34 -9.47
N TYR A 7 -2.71 -13.42 -8.81
CA TYR A 7 -2.11 -12.14 -8.39
C TYR A 7 -1.22 -12.21 -7.14
N SER A 8 -1.46 -13.13 -6.20
CA SER A 8 -0.63 -13.24 -4.99
C SER A 8 0.72 -13.94 -5.25
N ALA A 9 0.78 -14.90 -6.18
CA ALA A 9 1.99 -15.65 -6.47
C ALA A 9 2.98 -14.88 -7.38
N LEU A 10 2.47 -14.03 -8.28
CA LEU A 10 3.33 -13.23 -9.18
C LEU A 10 4.13 -12.17 -8.42
N LEU A 11 3.55 -11.61 -7.34
CA LEU A 11 4.21 -10.63 -6.48
C LEU A 11 5.38 -11.25 -5.69
N ILE A 12 5.22 -12.50 -5.23
CA ILE A 12 6.24 -13.25 -4.47
C ILE A 12 7.47 -13.57 -5.34
N PHE A 13 7.28 -13.86 -6.63
CA PHE A 13 8.39 -14.22 -7.52
C PHE A 13 9.29 -13.02 -7.86
N ILE A 14 8.70 -11.82 -8.01
CA ILE A 14 9.44 -10.59 -8.33
C ILE A 14 10.29 -10.14 -7.13
N ILE A 15 9.75 -10.24 -5.91
CA ILE A 15 10.45 -9.84 -4.67
C ILE A 15 11.65 -10.76 -4.39
N ASN A 16 11.51 -12.08 -4.58
CA ASN A 16 12.63 -13.01 -4.39
C ASN A 16 13.75 -12.82 -5.42
N CYS A 17 13.42 -12.37 -6.64
CA CYS A 17 14.42 -12.09 -7.68
C CYS A 17 15.27 -10.85 -7.35
N SER A 18 14.67 -9.80 -6.75
CA SER A 18 15.41 -8.58 -6.36
C SER A 18 16.35 -8.79 -5.16
N ASN A 19 16.01 -9.65 -4.20
CA ASN A 19 16.88 -9.90 -3.05
C ASN A 19 18.14 -10.71 -3.40
N LYS A 20 18.09 -11.56 -4.42
CA LYS A 20 19.26 -12.37 -4.83
C LYS A 20 20.36 -11.54 -5.52
N ASN A 21 19.99 -10.46 -6.19
CA ASN A 21 20.92 -9.56 -6.89
C ASN A 21 21.63 -8.53 -5.98
N LYS A 22 21.13 -8.28 -4.75
CA LYS A 22 21.77 -7.34 -3.82
C LYS A 22 23.00 -7.94 -3.11
N ASN A 23 23.03 -9.24 -2.89
CA ASN A 23 24.09 -9.89 -2.11
C ASN A 23 25.37 -10.19 -2.91
N SER A 24 25.42 -9.89 -4.22
CA SER A 24 26.59 -10.18 -5.08
C SER A 24 27.39 -8.95 -5.53
N LEU A 25 27.05 -7.73 -5.08
CA LEU A 25 27.65 -6.49 -5.59
C LEU A 25 28.43 -5.67 -4.56
N MET A 26 28.69 -6.20 -3.37
CA MET A 26 29.67 -5.62 -2.44
C MET A 26 30.99 -6.38 -2.53
N GLU A 27 31.77 -6.12 -3.57
CA GLU A 27 33.24 -6.19 -3.48
C GLU A 27 33.94 -5.47 -4.64
N ASN A 28 34.90 -4.63 -4.25
CA ASN A 28 36.00 -4.04 -5.00
C ASN A 28 35.86 -2.63 -5.58
N THR A 29 36.65 -1.76 -4.95
CA THR A 29 37.12 -0.43 -5.32
C THR A 29 38.10 -0.49 -6.49
N ASP A 30 38.18 0.57 -7.29
CA ASP A 30 39.41 1.38 -7.51
C ASP A 30 39.25 2.39 -8.67
N THR A 31 40.18 3.34 -8.70
CA THR A 31 40.16 4.70 -9.25
C THR A 31 40.59 4.83 -10.72
N ASN A 32 40.14 5.92 -11.41
CA ASN A 32 40.97 6.93 -12.14
C ASN A 32 40.41 7.47 -13.49
N ASN A 33 40.14 8.78 -13.47
CA ASN A 33 40.60 9.87 -14.37
C ASN A 33 40.13 10.11 -15.83
N THR A 34 39.68 11.36 -16.05
CA THR A 34 39.80 12.32 -17.19
C THR A 34 39.43 11.93 -18.63
N ASP A 35 38.47 12.66 -19.26
CA ASP A 35 38.75 13.91 -20.00
C ASP A 35 37.48 14.61 -20.57
N SER A 36 37.62 15.92 -20.81
CA SER A 36 36.69 16.96 -21.29
C SER A 36 35.76 16.59 -22.47
N ILE A 37 34.57 17.21 -22.61
CA ILE A 37 34.30 18.42 -23.44
C ILE A 37 33.03 19.15 -22.95
N LEU A 38 33.12 20.49 -22.84
CA LEU A 38 32.02 21.43 -22.61
C LEU A 38 31.26 21.77 -23.90
N LEU A 39 29.92 21.74 -23.87
CA LEU A 39 29.08 22.61 -24.70
C LEU A 39 27.70 22.86 -24.05
N ASP A 40 27.43 24.13 -23.74
CA ASP A 40 26.18 24.87 -23.50
C ASP A 40 24.98 24.28 -22.74
N LYS A 41 24.61 25.01 -21.66
CA LYS A 41 23.38 24.87 -20.86
C LYS A 41 22.13 25.23 -21.69
N PRO A 42 21.01 24.53 -21.47
CA PRO A 42 19.96 25.16 -20.65
C PRO A 42 19.90 24.49 -19.29
N ASP A 43 19.49 25.22 -18.27
CA ASP A 43 19.44 24.83 -16.87
C ASP A 43 18.49 23.63 -16.63
N THR A 44 18.94 22.44 -17.00
CA THR A 44 18.29 21.14 -16.81
C THR A 44 18.71 20.51 -15.49
N THR A 45 19.49 21.22 -14.67
CA THR A 45 20.13 20.74 -13.44
C THR A 45 19.17 20.59 -12.25
N LYS A 46 17.90 20.26 -12.51
CA LYS A 46 17.03 19.64 -11.51
C LYS A 46 16.02 18.65 -12.10
N ILE A 47 16.36 18.00 -13.20
CA ILE A 47 15.82 16.67 -13.48
C ILE A 47 16.91 15.66 -13.08
N ILE A 48 17.19 15.59 -11.78
CA ILE A 48 17.64 14.31 -11.23
C ILE A 48 16.39 13.45 -11.34
N ILE A 49 16.26 12.77 -12.48
CA ILE A 49 15.33 11.65 -12.63
C ILE A 49 15.82 10.70 -11.56
N ASP A 50 15.09 10.63 -10.45
CA ASP A 50 15.26 9.61 -9.46
C ASP A 50 14.77 8.31 -10.12
N THR A 51 15.64 7.73 -10.95
CA THR A 51 15.37 6.56 -11.81
C THR A 51 15.06 5.30 -11.00
N ALA A 52 15.05 5.40 -9.67
CA ALA A 52 14.63 4.37 -8.73
C ALA A 52 13.11 4.39 -8.45
N SER A 53 12.38 5.48 -8.75
CA SER A 53 10.92 5.53 -8.60
C SER A 53 10.22 5.10 -9.90
N ALA A 54 9.20 4.25 -9.78
CA ALA A 54 8.38 3.79 -10.91
C ALA A 54 7.67 4.93 -11.66
N PHE A 55 7.56 6.12 -11.04
CA PHE A 55 6.92 7.29 -11.59
C PHE A 55 7.79 8.53 -11.37
N ASN A 56 7.80 9.44 -12.34
CA ASN A 56 8.45 10.73 -12.19
C ASN A 56 7.59 11.70 -11.36
N LYS A 57 8.21 12.78 -10.87
CA LYS A 57 7.55 13.77 -10.00
C LYS A 57 6.26 14.37 -10.60
N LEU A 58 6.24 14.68 -11.89
CA LEU A 58 5.07 15.28 -12.55
C LEU A 58 3.88 14.32 -12.55
N GLN A 59 4.14 13.04 -12.81
CA GLN A 59 3.12 11.99 -12.75
C GLN A 59 2.54 11.85 -11.33
N ILE A 60 3.40 11.86 -10.30
CA ILE A 60 2.95 11.79 -8.91
C ILE A 60 2.03 12.97 -8.56
N GLU A 61 2.40 14.20 -8.94
CA GLU A 61 1.55 15.37 -8.70
C GLU A 61 0.22 15.31 -9.45
N GLU A 62 0.21 14.76 -10.66
CA GLU A 62 -1.02 14.52 -11.41
C GLU A 62 -1.92 13.49 -10.71
N PHE A 63 -1.36 12.37 -10.24
CA PHE A 63 -2.11 11.35 -9.51
C PHE A 63 -2.73 11.93 -8.23
N LYS A 64 -1.95 12.68 -7.44
CA LYS A 64 -2.46 13.39 -6.26
C LYS A 64 -3.64 14.29 -6.60
N LYS A 65 -3.51 15.11 -7.64
CA LYS A 65 -4.56 16.02 -8.08
C LYS A 65 -5.82 15.27 -8.51
N ASN A 66 -5.67 14.15 -9.22
CA ASN A 66 -6.80 13.34 -9.66
C ASN A 66 -7.52 12.67 -8.49
N VAL A 67 -6.79 12.14 -7.49
CA VAL A 67 -7.41 11.61 -6.27
C VAL A 67 -8.18 12.70 -5.52
N ILE A 68 -7.54 13.85 -5.28
CA ILE A 68 -8.15 14.96 -4.52
C ILE A 68 -9.43 15.46 -5.22
N ASN A 69 -9.38 15.72 -6.53
CA ASN A 69 -10.46 16.41 -7.22
C ASN A 69 -11.52 15.50 -7.85
N LYS A 70 -11.17 14.24 -8.12
CA LYS A 70 -12.03 13.32 -8.87
C LYS A 70 -12.27 11.98 -8.16
N GLY A 71 -11.50 11.66 -7.13
CA GLY A 71 -11.54 10.33 -6.51
C GLY A 71 -11.11 9.24 -7.48
N ASP A 72 -10.15 9.55 -8.37
CA ASP A 72 -9.74 8.66 -9.45
C ASP A 72 -9.06 7.38 -8.91
N PRO A 73 -9.65 6.19 -9.09
CA PRO A 73 -9.14 4.95 -8.50
C PRO A 73 -7.80 4.53 -9.12
N ASP A 74 -7.59 4.77 -10.41
CA ASP A 74 -6.33 4.42 -11.08
C ASP A 74 -5.17 5.24 -10.52
N SER A 75 -5.34 6.57 -10.40
CA SER A 75 -4.37 7.44 -9.74
C SER A 75 -4.13 7.02 -8.29
N PHE A 76 -5.17 6.60 -7.57
CA PHE A 76 -5.04 6.11 -6.20
C PHE A 76 -4.17 4.85 -6.12
N VAL A 77 -4.38 3.87 -7.01
CA VAL A 77 -3.52 2.67 -7.11
C VAL A 77 -2.06 3.06 -7.40
N LYS A 78 -1.81 4.06 -8.25
CA LYS A 78 -0.44 4.54 -8.49
C LYS A 78 0.19 5.16 -7.25
N LEU A 79 -0.58 5.91 -6.44
CA LEU A 79 -0.10 6.45 -5.17
C LEU A 79 0.16 5.36 -4.12
N ILE A 80 -0.67 4.31 -4.06
CA ILE A 80 -0.44 3.15 -3.19
C ILE A 80 0.90 2.49 -3.53
N ILE A 81 1.16 2.24 -4.82
CA ILE A 81 2.43 1.65 -5.27
C ILE A 81 3.61 2.57 -4.93
N HIS A 82 3.49 3.87 -5.23
CA HIS A 82 4.56 4.83 -5.01
C HIS A 82 4.93 4.94 -3.53
N TYR A 83 3.94 5.20 -2.67
CA TYR A 83 4.19 5.41 -1.23
C TYR A 83 4.47 4.12 -0.49
N GLY A 84 3.91 2.99 -0.92
CA GLY A 84 4.27 1.67 -0.38
C GLY A 84 5.75 1.33 -0.63
N ASN A 85 6.30 1.64 -1.82
CA ASN A 85 7.72 1.45 -2.11
C ASN A 85 8.64 2.33 -1.27
N LEU A 86 8.16 3.51 -0.85
CA LEU A 86 8.89 4.43 0.02
C LEU A 86 8.65 4.15 1.51
N SER A 87 7.76 3.22 1.84
CA SER A 87 7.20 3.04 3.19
C SER A 87 6.62 4.33 3.79
N ASP A 88 6.18 5.29 2.96
CA ASP A 88 5.60 6.55 3.42
C ASP A 88 4.08 6.42 3.59
N TYR A 89 3.69 5.60 4.57
CA TYR A 89 2.29 5.34 4.89
C TYR A 89 1.58 6.57 5.45
N LYS A 90 2.33 7.51 6.03
CA LYS A 90 1.80 8.78 6.49
C LYS A 90 1.31 9.65 5.34
N GLU A 91 2.06 9.71 4.25
CA GLU A 91 1.63 10.43 3.05
C GLU A 91 0.50 9.68 2.32
N LEU A 92 0.59 8.36 2.19
CA LEU A 92 -0.48 7.52 1.62
C LEU A 92 -1.81 7.67 2.37
N TYR A 93 -1.76 7.70 3.71
CA TYR A 93 -2.92 7.82 4.58
C TYR A 93 -3.80 9.03 4.23
N LYS A 94 -3.19 10.16 3.82
CA LYS A 94 -3.93 11.36 3.43
C LYS A 94 -4.85 11.10 2.23
N TYR A 95 -4.33 10.43 1.21
CA TYR A 95 -5.08 10.09 0.00
C TYR A 95 -6.08 8.98 0.26
N ALA A 96 -5.73 8.00 1.09
CA ALA A 96 -6.65 6.96 1.52
C ALA A 96 -7.86 7.53 2.28
N LEU A 97 -7.65 8.51 3.17
CA LEU A 97 -8.74 9.21 3.86
C LEU A 97 -9.66 9.97 2.90
N ILE A 98 -9.12 10.57 1.85
CA ILE A 98 -9.92 11.24 0.81
C ILE A 98 -10.79 10.20 0.09
N MET A 99 -10.17 9.12 -0.39
CA MET A 99 -10.90 8.04 -1.08
C MET A 99 -11.98 7.42 -0.18
N ALA A 100 -11.66 7.14 1.08
CA ALA A 100 -12.58 6.55 2.04
C ALA A 100 -13.74 7.52 2.39
N ASN A 101 -13.42 8.73 2.83
CA ASN A 101 -14.42 9.60 3.46
C ASN A 101 -15.15 10.51 2.46
N GLN A 102 -14.49 10.96 1.39
CA GLN A 102 -15.10 11.84 0.40
C GLN A 102 -15.76 11.06 -0.74
N TYR A 103 -15.11 10.00 -1.21
CA TYR A 103 -15.59 9.22 -2.36
C TYR A 103 -16.21 7.88 -1.98
N ASN A 104 -16.25 7.55 -0.68
CA ASN A 104 -16.85 6.32 -0.16
C ASN A 104 -16.30 5.05 -0.85
N SER A 105 -14.99 5.04 -1.11
CA SER A 105 -14.28 3.97 -1.82
C SER A 105 -13.88 2.84 -0.87
N GLY A 106 -14.20 1.59 -1.25
CA GLY A 106 -13.79 0.37 -0.56
C GLY A 106 -12.27 0.24 -0.42
N ASP A 107 -11.53 0.45 -1.52
CA ASP A 107 -10.06 0.49 -1.49
C ASP A 107 -9.53 1.58 -0.56
N GLY A 108 -10.19 2.75 -0.52
CA GLY A 108 -9.88 3.81 0.43
C GLY A 108 -10.01 3.33 1.87
N TYR A 109 -11.13 2.68 2.22
CA TYR A 109 -11.35 2.12 3.56
C TYR A 109 -10.30 1.08 3.93
N SER A 110 -9.98 0.14 3.03
CA SER A 110 -8.95 -0.87 3.24
C SER A 110 -7.59 -0.23 3.47
N MET A 111 -7.23 0.76 2.66
CA MET A 111 -5.91 1.41 2.75
C MET A 111 -5.77 2.31 3.98
N VAL A 112 -6.85 2.92 4.47
CA VAL A 112 -6.84 3.62 5.76
C VAL A 112 -6.54 2.64 6.90
N PHE A 113 -7.20 1.48 6.93
CA PHE A 113 -6.95 0.44 7.93
C PHE A 113 -5.47 0.02 7.92
N GLU A 114 -4.93 -0.28 6.74
CA GLU A 114 -3.54 -0.69 6.55
C GLU A 114 -2.54 0.39 7.00
N SER A 115 -2.77 1.64 6.58
CA SER A 115 -1.89 2.76 6.92
C SER A 115 -1.85 3.04 8.43
N ILE A 116 -2.99 2.87 9.14
CA ILE A 116 -3.02 3.03 10.60
C ILE A 116 -2.13 1.99 11.28
N ILE A 117 -2.17 0.73 10.83
CA ILE A 117 -1.31 -0.33 11.37
C ILE A 117 0.16 0.00 11.12
N ALA A 118 0.51 0.34 9.87
CA ALA A 118 1.89 0.64 9.47
C ALA A 118 2.49 1.82 10.27
N MET A 119 1.76 2.93 10.39
CA MET A 119 2.22 4.11 11.14
C MET A 119 2.39 3.85 12.64
N ASN A 120 1.73 2.83 13.20
CA ASN A 120 1.89 2.43 14.60
C ASN A 120 2.95 1.34 14.81
N ASN A 121 3.58 0.84 13.73
CA ASN A 121 4.65 -0.15 13.75
C ASN A 121 5.98 0.42 13.19
N ASN A 122 6.28 1.69 13.51
CA ASN A 122 7.46 2.43 13.05
C ASN A 122 7.64 2.51 11.52
N ASP A 123 6.54 2.50 10.75
CA ASP A 123 6.55 2.56 9.28
C ASP A 123 7.33 1.40 8.61
N GLU A 124 7.53 0.29 9.32
CA GLU A 124 8.04 -0.96 8.74
C GLU A 124 6.94 -1.69 7.95
N TYR A 125 7.32 -2.74 7.22
CA TYR A 125 6.36 -3.61 6.54
C TYR A 125 5.30 -4.08 7.55
N TYR A 126 4.03 -3.80 7.25
CA TYR A 126 2.93 -4.16 8.14
C TYR A 126 2.30 -5.48 7.70
N ASP A 127 1.93 -6.29 8.68
CA ASP A 127 1.11 -7.46 8.51
C ASP A 127 -0.22 -7.25 9.25
N ILE A 128 -1.31 -7.89 8.81
CA ILE A 128 -2.61 -7.78 9.50
C ILE A 128 -2.51 -8.20 10.98
N THR A 129 -1.59 -9.12 11.30
CA THR A 129 -1.29 -9.56 12.66
C THR A 129 -0.73 -8.45 13.57
N ASP A 130 -0.15 -7.39 13.00
CA ASP A 130 0.33 -6.23 13.77
C ASP A 130 -0.81 -5.43 14.40
N LEU A 131 -2.06 -5.62 13.95
CA LEU A 131 -3.24 -5.09 14.63
C LEU A 131 -3.31 -5.50 16.12
N ALA A 132 -2.75 -6.66 16.49
CA ALA A 132 -2.68 -7.10 17.87
C ALA A 132 -1.65 -6.33 18.73
N LYS A 133 -0.69 -5.66 18.09
CA LYS A 133 0.43 -4.96 18.75
C LYS A 133 0.16 -3.47 18.94
N ILE A 134 -0.70 -2.87 18.11
CA ILE A 134 -0.99 -1.44 18.18
C ILE A 134 -1.89 -1.09 19.37
N ASN A 135 -1.83 0.17 19.82
CA ASN A 135 -2.64 0.64 20.94
C ASN A 135 -4.15 0.57 20.64
N GLU A 136 -4.96 0.43 21.70
CA GLU A 136 -6.40 0.18 21.58
C GLU A 136 -7.14 1.29 20.82
N LYS A 137 -6.74 2.55 20.98
CA LYS A 137 -7.36 3.68 20.26
C LYS A 137 -7.17 3.56 18.75
N ALA A 138 -5.92 3.33 18.32
CA ALA A 138 -5.60 3.15 16.90
C ALA A 138 -6.27 1.89 16.32
N LYS A 139 -6.34 0.82 17.11
CA LYS A 139 -7.01 -0.43 16.73
C LYS A 139 -8.51 -0.23 16.46
N VAL A 140 -9.22 0.41 17.39
CA VAL A 140 -10.65 0.73 17.25
C VAL A 140 -10.88 1.60 16.02
N GLU A 141 -10.00 2.57 15.77
CA GLU A 141 -10.09 3.41 14.58
C GLU A 141 -9.88 2.61 13.28
N ALA A 142 -8.84 1.77 13.20
CA ALA A 142 -8.58 0.93 12.03
C ALA A 142 -9.78 0.02 11.72
N LEU A 143 -10.28 -0.70 12.73
CA LEU A 143 -11.43 -1.60 12.57
C LEU A 143 -12.69 -0.86 12.11
N LYS A 144 -12.92 0.37 12.58
CA LYS A 144 -14.06 1.19 12.13
C LYS A 144 -14.02 1.47 10.63
N TYR A 145 -12.85 1.73 10.04
CA TYR A 145 -12.74 1.91 8.59
C TYR A 145 -13.02 0.62 7.84
N LEU A 146 -12.50 -0.51 8.33
CA LEU A 146 -12.74 -1.81 7.73
C LEU A 146 -14.23 -2.20 7.77
N GLU A 147 -14.92 -1.91 8.89
CA GLU A 147 -16.38 -2.11 9.02
C GLU A 147 -17.18 -1.21 8.08
N LYS A 148 -16.72 0.02 7.81
CA LYS A 148 -17.36 0.88 6.81
C LYS A 148 -17.21 0.32 5.40
N GLY A 149 -16.02 -0.12 5.01
CA GLY A 149 -15.80 -0.74 3.70
C GLY A 149 -16.61 -2.03 3.52
N ALA A 150 -16.67 -2.87 4.56
CA ALA A 150 -17.47 -4.09 4.53
C ALA A 150 -18.98 -3.83 4.40
N LYS A 151 -19.50 -2.71 4.93
CA LYS A 151 -20.90 -2.29 4.71
C LYS A 151 -21.20 -1.90 3.27
N LEU A 152 -20.17 -1.61 2.48
CA LEU A 152 -20.27 -1.36 1.04
C LEU A 152 -20.10 -2.63 0.20
N ASN A 153 -20.06 -3.80 0.85
CA ASN A 153 -19.72 -5.08 0.23
C ASN A 153 -18.34 -5.04 -0.46
N ASP A 154 -17.40 -4.25 0.06
CA ASP A 154 -16.03 -4.30 -0.44
C ASP A 154 -15.37 -5.62 -0.01
N ILE A 155 -14.99 -6.44 -1.00
CA ILE A 155 -14.48 -7.79 -0.77
C ILE A 155 -13.18 -7.77 0.04
N ASN A 156 -12.30 -6.78 -0.19
CA ASN A 156 -11.04 -6.65 0.53
C ASN A 156 -11.28 -6.38 2.02
N CYS A 157 -12.17 -5.43 2.32
CA CYS A 157 -12.54 -5.10 3.70
C CYS A 157 -13.24 -6.27 4.41
N MET A 158 -14.18 -6.93 3.73
CA MET A 158 -14.88 -8.08 4.27
C MET A 158 -13.93 -9.25 4.56
N SER A 159 -13.01 -9.54 3.64
CA SER A 159 -12.04 -10.63 3.78
C SER A 159 -11.11 -10.39 4.96
N LYS A 160 -10.60 -9.16 5.11
CA LYS A 160 -9.76 -8.79 6.27
C LYS A 160 -10.53 -8.88 7.59
N LEU A 161 -11.79 -8.42 7.65
CA LEU A 161 -12.60 -8.59 8.87
C LEU A 161 -12.87 -10.05 9.19
N GLN A 162 -13.15 -10.86 8.16
CA GLN A 162 -13.38 -12.28 8.30
C GLN A 162 -12.13 -12.96 8.91
N GLU A 163 -10.95 -12.65 8.40
CA GLU A 163 -9.68 -13.16 8.91
C GLU A 163 -9.44 -12.73 10.36
N ILE A 164 -9.62 -11.43 10.65
CA ILE A 164 -9.48 -10.87 11.99
C ILE A 164 -10.37 -11.59 13.00
N TYR A 165 -11.66 -11.78 12.70
CA TYR A 165 -12.57 -12.44 13.62
C TYR A 165 -12.35 -13.95 13.70
N ARG A 166 -12.01 -14.62 12.59
CA ARG A 166 -11.74 -16.06 12.57
C ARG A 166 -10.55 -16.42 13.46
N ASN A 167 -9.54 -15.55 13.46
CA ASN A 167 -8.27 -15.78 14.16
C ASN A 167 -8.16 -15.03 15.49
N GLY A 168 -9.04 -14.07 15.78
CA GLY A 168 -8.95 -13.22 16.98
C GLY A 168 -7.75 -12.25 16.93
N ILE A 169 -7.48 -11.69 15.75
CA ILE A 169 -6.31 -10.81 15.56
C ILE A 169 -6.60 -9.45 16.20
N GLY A 170 -5.99 -9.20 17.36
CA GLY A 170 -6.15 -7.96 18.12
C GLY A 170 -7.54 -7.74 18.73
N VAL A 171 -8.49 -8.65 18.50
CA VAL A 171 -9.86 -8.65 19.01
C VAL A 171 -10.24 -10.03 19.53
N GLU A 172 -11.35 -10.13 20.27
CA GLU A 172 -11.90 -11.43 20.64
C GLU A 172 -12.28 -12.25 19.39
N LYS A 173 -11.83 -13.50 19.36
CA LYS A 173 -12.15 -14.44 18.29
C LYS A 173 -13.66 -14.65 18.19
N ASN A 174 -14.22 -14.47 17.00
CA ASN A 174 -15.64 -14.62 16.73
C ASN A 174 -15.88 -15.37 15.41
N VAL A 175 -15.88 -16.69 15.48
CA VAL A 175 -16.06 -17.57 14.31
C VAL A 175 -17.41 -17.35 13.65
N LYS A 176 -18.48 -17.11 14.42
CA LYS A 176 -19.81 -16.84 13.87
C LYS A 176 -19.83 -15.61 12.97
N LYS A 177 -19.25 -14.49 13.43
CA LYS A 177 -19.17 -13.25 12.63
C LYS A 177 -18.28 -13.44 11.39
N ALA A 178 -17.22 -14.25 11.50
CA ALA A 178 -16.40 -14.60 10.36
C ALA A 178 -17.16 -15.44 9.32
N ASP A 179 -17.90 -16.47 9.74
CA ASP A 179 -18.72 -17.30 8.85
C ASP A 179 -19.82 -16.48 8.15
N GLU A 180 -20.43 -15.51 8.86
CA GLU A 180 -21.40 -14.58 8.27
C GLU A 180 -20.77 -13.70 7.17
N LEU A 181 -19.53 -13.25 7.35
CA LEU A 181 -18.80 -12.48 6.34
C LEU A 181 -18.40 -13.36 5.15
N GLU A 182 -17.93 -14.58 5.41
CA GLU A 182 -17.55 -15.54 4.38
C GLU A 182 -18.74 -15.90 3.48
N LYS A 183 -19.89 -16.22 4.08
CA LYS A 183 -21.12 -16.46 3.34
C LYS A 183 -21.51 -15.27 2.46
N LYS A 184 -21.41 -14.04 2.98
CA LYS A 184 -21.69 -12.84 2.18
C LYS A 184 -20.73 -12.67 1.01
N ILE A 185 -19.45 -13.00 1.17
CA ILE A 185 -18.46 -12.95 0.07
C ILE A 185 -18.80 -14.00 -1.00
N GLU A 186 -19.21 -15.20 -0.59
CA GLU A 186 -19.60 -16.28 -1.53
C GLU A 186 -20.88 -15.99 -2.33
N GLU A 187 -21.76 -15.14 -1.79
CA GLU A 187 -23.03 -14.75 -2.41
C GLU A 187 -22.92 -13.58 -3.40
N MET A 188 -21.75 -12.96 -3.53
CA MET A 188 -21.48 -11.84 -4.45
C MET A 188 -21.11 -12.29 -5.86
#